data_AF-A0A351ESG5-F1
#
_entry.id   AF-A0A351ESG5-F1
#
_cell.length_a   1.000
_cell.length_b   1.000
_cell.length_c   1.000
_cell.angle_alpha   90.00
_cell.angle_beta   90.00
_cell.angle_gamma   90.00
#
_symmetry.space_group_name_H-M   'P 1'
#
loop_
_entity.id
_entity.type
_entity.pdbx_description
1 polymer ?
#
loop_
_entity_poly.entity_id
_entity_poly.type
_entity_poly.pdbx_seq_one_letter_code
_entity_poly.pdbx_strand_id
1 'polypeptide(L)' 'VPEDRAPIDHLADKLLVTEALTTLPDRARQIVQLAFYEDLTHEQIAEQTNVPLGTVKSDIRRGLARLRRYLEAAA' A
#
# COMPACT_ATOMS: atom_id res chain seq x y z
N VAL A 1 -34.14 -9.36 -5.14
CA VAL A 1 -32.83 -10.06 -5.16
C VAL A 1 -32.26 -9.91 -3.76
N PRO A 2 -31.96 -10.97 -3.00
CA PRO A 2 -31.63 -10.84 -1.59
C PRO A 2 -30.24 -10.21 -1.42
N GLU A 3 -30.22 -9.17 -0.60
CA GLU A 3 -29.08 -8.50 0.03
C GLU A 3 -28.49 -9.43 1.10
N ASP A 4 -27.45 -10.21 0.80
CA ASP A 4 -26.72 -10.97 1.85
C ASP A 4 -25.39 -11.56 1.34
N ARG A 5 -24.46 -10.70 0.93
CA ARG A 5 -23.05 -11.01 1.16
C ARG A 5 -22.78 -10.40 2.54
N ALA A 6 -22.72 -11.24 3.57
CA ALA A 6 -22.37 -10.83 4.93
C ALA A 6 -21.25 -9.77 4.87
N PRO A 7 -21.24 -8.72 5.72
CA PRO A 7 -20.19 -7.72 5.71
C PRO A 7 -18.86 -8.45 5.84
N ILE A 8 -18.14 -8.57 4.72
CA ILE A 8 -16.85 -9.24 4.65
C ILE A 8 -15.99 -8.51 5.69
N ASP A 9 -15.45 -9.28 6.62
CA ASP A 9 -15.04 -8.88 7.96
C ASP A 9 -14.02 -7.72 7.93
N HIS A 10 -14.51 -6.46 7.92
CA HIS A 10 -13.69 -5.26 7.71
C HIS A 10 -12.49 -5.16 8.66
N LEU A 11 -12.56 -5.81 9.82
CA LEU A 11 -11.46 -5.90 10.77
C LEU A 11 -10.37 -6.87 10.29
N ALA A 12 -10.74 -8.05 9.80
CA ALA A 12 -9.80 -9.03 9.26
C ALA A 12 -9.07 -8.48 8.03
N ASP A 13 -9.79 -7.82 7.11
CA ASP A 13 -9.20 -7.16 5.95
C ASP A 13 -8.21 -6.06 6.36
N LYS A 14 -8.57 -5.23 7.35
CA LYS A 14 -7.67 -4.20 7.89
C LYS A 14 -6.41 -4.80 8.52
N LEU A 15 -6.54 -5.90 9.26
CA LEU A 15 -5.40 -6.60 9.86
C LEU A 15 -4.48 -7.17 8.77
N LEU A 16 -5.04 -7.82 7.75
CA LEU A 16 -4.28 -8.35 6.62
C LEU A 16 -3.52 -7.26 5.85
N VAL A 17 -4.18 -6.12 5.57
CA VAL A 17 -3.53 -4.98 4.92
C VAL A 17 -2.42 -4.40 5.80
N THR A 18 -2.67 -4.29 7.11
CA THR A 18 -1.67 -3.79 8.07
C THR A 18 -0.45 -4.70 8.09
N GLU A 19 -0.66 -6.02 8.15
CA GLU A 19 0.42 -7.00 8.12
C GLU A 19 1.17 -6.97 6.78
N ALA A 20 0.45 -6.88 5.66
CA ALA A 20 1.05 -6.75 4.33
C ALA A 20 1.99 -5.53 4.25
N LEU A 21 1.58 -4.38 4.80
CA LEU A 21 2.40 -3.17 4.86
C LEU A 21 3.69 -3.38 5.68
N THR A 22 3.66 -4.21 6.73
CA THR A 22 4.88 -4.53 7.50
C THR A 22 5.92 -5.28 6.68
N THR A 23 5.52 -5.94 5.59
CA THR A 23 6.45 -6.65 4.71
C THR A 23 7.26 -5.70 3.83
N LEU A 24 6.83 -4.45 3.67
CA LEU A 24 7.55 -3.47 2.85
C LEU A 24 8.80 -2.95 3.58
N PRO A 25 9.92 -2.73 2.85
CA PRO A 25 11.03 -1.93 3.35
C PRO A 25 10.54 -0.54 3.78
N ASP A 26 11.13 0.03 4.83
CA ASP A 26 10.65 1.26 5.48
C ASP A 26 10.41 2.41 4.49
N ARG A 27 11.36 2.64 3.57
CA ARG A 27 11.24 3.69 2.56
C ARG A 27 10.04 3.45 1.62
N ALA A 28 9.85 2.21 1.16
CA ALA A 28 8.73 1.88 0.29
C ALA A 28 7.39 1.97 1.04
N ARG A 29 7.36 1.60 2.33
CA ARG A 29 6.18 1.76 3.18
C ARG A 29 5.81 3.24 3.33
N GLN A 30 6.77 4.10 3.65
CA GLN A 30 6.56 5.54 3.78
C GLN A 30 6.05 6.15 2.47
N ILE A 31 6.67 5.81 1.34
CA ILE A 31 6.26 6.31 0.03
C ILE A 31 4.83 5.86 -0.33
N VAL A 32 4.49 4.59 -0.06
CA VAL A 32 3.12 4.08 -0.25
C VAL A 32 2.13 4.81 0.66
N GLN A 33 2.49 5.06 1.92
CA GLN A 33 1.62 5.80 2.84
C GLN A 33 1.33 7.22 2.33
N LEU A 34 2.36 7.96 1.91
CA LEU A 34 2.19 9.31 1.38
C LEU A 34 1.32 9.33 0.11
N ALA A 35 1.46 8.32 -0.76
CA ALA A 35 0.68 8.23 -2.00
C ALA A 35 -0.80 7.90 -1.77
N PHE A 36 -1.13 7.06 -0.78
CA PHE A 36 -2.48 6.49 -0.62
C PHE A 36 -3.25 7.00 0.61
N TYR A 37 -2.58 7.52 1.63
CA TYR A 37 -3.23 8.11 2.81
C TYR A 37 -3.20 9.64 2.79
N GLU A 38 -2.23 10.23 2.10
CA GLU A 38 -2.10 11.70 1.99
C GLU A 38 -2.33 12.22 0.57
N ASP A 39 -2.74 11.34 -0.36
CA ASP A 39 -3.06 11.67 -1.75
C ASP A 39 -1.96 12.46 -2.49
N LEU A 40 -0.70 12.34 -2.06
CA LEU A 40 0.42 13.05 -2.67
C LEU A 40 0.77 12.43 -4.02
N THR A 41 1.01 13.29 -5.00
CA THR A 41 1.57 12.88 -6.28
C THR A 41 3.00 12.36 -6.12
N HIS A 42 3.47 11.56 -7.07
CA HIS A 42 4.85 11.05 -7.05
C HIS A 42 5.90 12.17 -7.03
N GLU A 43 5.60 13.33 -7.62
CA GLU A 43 6.48 14.50 -7.63
C GLU A 43 6.52 15.18 -6.26
N GLN A 44 5.36 15.41 -5.63
CA GLN A 44 5.29 15.94 -4.27
C GLN A 44 5.99 15.02 -3.25
N ILE A 45 5.86 13.70 -3.41
CA ILE A 45 6.57 12.73 -2.56
C ILE A 45 8.08 12.86 -2.76
N ALA A 46 8.55 12.98 -4.01
CA ALA A 46 9.97 13.12 -4.32
C ALA A 46 10.55 14.39 -3.67
N GLU A 47 9.82 15.51 -3.75
CA GLU A 47 10.18 16.78 -3.11
C GLU A 47 10.21 16.67 -1.58
N GLN A 48 9.14 16.14 -0.97
CA GLN A 48 9.01 16.07 0.49
C GLN A 48 9.99 15.08 1.13
N THR A 49 10.30 13.97 0.46
CA THR A 49 11.22 12.94 0.98
C THR A 49 12.66 13.13 0.54
N ASN A 50 12.92 14.08 -0.37
CA ASN A 50 14.22 14.26 -1.05
C ASN A 50 14.73 12.98 -1.72
N VAL A 51 13.81 12.12 -2.17
CA VAL A 51 14.10 10.88 -2.90
C VAL A 51 13.90 11.14 -4.40
N PRO A 52 14.80 10.66 -5.29
CA PRO A 52 14.62 10.84 -6.72
C PRO A 52 13.27 10.31 -7.22
N LEU A 53 12.58 11.06 -8.10
CA LEU A 53 11.27 10.67 -8.65
C LEU A 53 11.27 9.26 -9.26
N GLY A 54 12.35 8.86 -9.95
CA GLY A 54 12.50 7.50 -10.47
C GLY A 54 12.52 6.43 -9.38
N THR A 55 13.16 6.73 -8.26
CA THR A 55 13.18 5.88 -7.06
C THR A 55 11.79 5.80 -6.45
N VAL A 56 11.07 6.91 -6.28
CA VAL A 56 9.68 6.96 -5.80
C VAL A 56 8.77 6.06 -6.63
N LYS A 57 8.75 6.25 -7.97
CA LYS A 57 7.96 5.41 -8.88
C LYS A 57 8.33 3.92 -8.77
N SER A 58 9.64 3.62 -8.66
CA SER A 58 10.12 2.26 -8.54
C SER A 58 9.76 1.60 -7.21
N ASP A 59 9.75 2.36 -6.11
CA ASP A 59 9.36 1.89 -4.78
C ASP A 59 7.86 1.66 -4.69
N ILE A 60 7.02 2.54 -5.25
CA ILE A 60 5.57 2.33 -5.35
C ILE A 60 5.28 1.04 -6.13
N ARG A 61 5.87 0.90 -7.32
CA ARG A 61 5.65 -0.29 -8.16
C ARG A 61 6.04 -1.58 -7.45
N ARG A 62 7.22 -1.62 -6.82
CA ARG A 62 7.69 -2.80 -6.07
C ARG A 62 6.87 -3.05 -4.80
N GLY A 63 6.49 -1.99 -4.10
CA GLY A 63 5.65 -2.04 -2.91
C GLY A 63 4.29 -2.66 -3.22
N LEU A 64 3.57 -2.11 -4.20
CA LEU A 64 2.28 -2.63 -4.63
C LEU A 64 2.35 -4.07 -5.11
N ALA A 65 3.40 -4.44 -5.87
CA ALA A 65 3.60 -5.82 -6.30
C ALA A 65 3.80 -6.78 -5.11
N ARG A 66 4.50 -6.33 -4.06
CA ARG A 66 4.72 -7.13 -2.85
C ARG A 66 3.45 -7.25 -2.01
N LEU A 67 2.72 -6.14 -1.81
CA LEU A 67 1.43 -6.15 -1.11
C LEU A 67 0.45 -7.10 -1.80
N ARG A 68 0.34 -7.02 -3.13
CA ARG A 68 -0.51 -7.92 -3.92
C ARG A 68 -0.16 -9.39 -3.69
N ARG A 69 1.12 -9.77 -3.79
CA ARG A 69 1.56 -11.14 -3.57
C ARG A 69 1.25 -11.64 -2.16
N TYR A 70 1.39 -10.78 -1.16
CA TYR A 70 1.09 -11.13 0.22
C TYR A 70 -0.41 -11.39 0.40
N LEU A 71 -1.26 -10.49 -0.10
CA LEU A 71 -2.72 -10.63 -0.01
C LEU A 71 -3.24 -11.82 -0.82
N GLU A 72 -2.67 -12.10 -2.00
CA GLU A 72 -3.00 -13.29 -2.80
C GLU A 72 -2.60 -14.61 -2.10
N ALA A 73 -1.59 -14.59 -1.23
CA ALA A 73 -1.17 -15.77 -0.46
C ALA A 73 -1.96 -15.95 0.86
N ALA A 74 -2.59 -14.88 1.35
CA ALA A 74 -3.38 -14.87 2.58
C ALA A 74 -4.89 -15.11 2.34
N ALA A 75 -5.34 -15.03 1.09
CA ALA A 75 -6.70 -15.33 0.63
C ALA A 75 -6.88 -16.81 0.28
#